data_AF-A0A933XGH2-F1
#
_entry.id   AF-A0A933XGH2-F1
#
_cell.length_a   1.000
_cell.length_b   1.000
_cell.length_c   1.000
_cell.angle_alpha   90.00
_cell.angle_beta   90.00
_cell.angle_gamma   90.00
#
_symmetry.space_group_name_H-M   'P 1'
#
loop_
_entity.id
_entity.type
_entity.pdbx_description
1 polymer ?
#
loop_
_entity_poly.entity_id
_entity_poly.type
_entity_poly.pdbx_seq_one_letter_code
_entity_poly.pdbx_strand_id
1 'polypeptide(L)'
;MRKFNLISNTNKALSIFWLVAISLSIIGIAFAAAPNPGHNFTEVSGSVAQGDIMYGSAVDVLSALTKNTTATRYLSNTGASNNPAWAQIGLTDGVTGILPTANGGTGIAYFIAAGPTVARTYTFPDANATVLTGNTAVTVAQGGTGLAAITANNLIYGNGTGNALLLAPGGTTGAVLMNTAAGAPSWSLLSALPSTAGVLPVANGGTGLATLTTGNVILGAGTSNVTFVTPGTSGDVLTSNGSTWAGAAPEVRTVYNQSVTTPAAGFAADTYLVGSSVAIPATGLRAGSRYHLIFDVAKTAAGTATPILTIRFGTAGSVADTSRCAMTWTAGTAAADEGWFEVWATFRTVGSGTSAVIQCMGLVSHRLTTTGLINAGANARIKTTGGGFDSTVASSIIGTSVNGGTSAAWTITLVQAELTNLP
;
A
#
# COMPACT_ATOMS: atom_id res chain seq x y z
N MET A 1 156.72 -30.56 83.84
CA MET A 1 156.72 -31.51 82.70
C MET A 1 156.69 -32.95 83.21
N ARG A 2 155.62 -33.69 82.95
CA ARG A 2 155.63 -35.17 82.77
C ARG A 2 154.37 -35.57 81.99
N LYS A 3 154.60 -36.20 80.83
CA LYS A 3 153.60 -36.65 79.85
C LYS A 3 152.96 -37.98 80.27
N PHE A 4 151.88 -38.32 79.54
CA PHE A 4 151.28 -39.65 79.30
C PHE A 4 150.27 -40.12 80.37
N ASN A 5 149.13 -40.77 80.08
CA ASN A 5 148.64 -41.43 78.87
C ASN A 5 147.13 -41.78 79.03
N LEU A 6 146.43 -41.91 77.90
CA LEU A 6 145.32 -42.85 77.60
C LEU A 6 144.07 -42.88 78.51
N ILE A 7 142.98 -42.30 78.00
CA ILE A 7 141.59 -42.70 78.31
C ILE A 7 141.41 -44.16 77.86
N SER A 8 140.95 -45.02 78.78
CA SER A 8 140.79 -46.46 78.59
C SER A 8 139.74 -46.82 77.52
N ASN A 9 139.90 -47.99 76.89
CA ASN A 9 138.99 -48.54 75.87
C ASN A 9 137.52 -48.60 76.32
N THR A 10 137.24 -48.63 77.62
CA THR A 10 135.90 -48.66 78.20
C THR A 10 135.07 -47.42 77.85
N ASN A 11 135.69 -46.24 77.75
CA ASN A 11 134.99 -45.00 77.40
C ASN A 11 134.66 -44.89 75.91
N LYS A 12 135.40 -45.59 75.03
CA LYS A 12 135.05 -45.67 73.59
C LYS A 12 133.84 -46.57 73.36
N ALA A 13 133.72 -47.66 74.12
CA ALA A 13 132.57 -48.56 74.02
C ALA A 13 131.27 -47.89 74.48
N LEU A 14 131.30 -47.12 75.57
CA LEU A 14 130.11 -46.43 76.08
C LEU A 14 129.63 -45.32 75.12
N SER A 15 130.56 -44.56 74.51
CA SER A 15 130.21 -43.53 73.52
C SER A 15 129.65 -44.11 72.23
N ILE A 16 130.12 -45.29 71.78
CA ILE A 16 129.54 -46.01 70.64
C ILE A 16 128.15 -46.53 70.98
N PHE A 17 127.94 -47.05 72.20
CA PHE A 17 126.63 -47.53 72.64
C PHE A 17 125.58 -46.42 72.68
N TRP A 18 125.95 -45.22 73.17
CA TRP A 18 125.09 -44.05 73.14
C TRP A 18 124.82 -43.53 71.72
N LEU A 19 125.81 -43.59 70.82
CA LEU A 19 125.62 -43.20 69.41
C LEU A 19 124.68 -44.16 68.66
N VAL A 20 124.78 -45.46 68.95
CA VAL A 20 123.90 -46.49 68.38
C VAL A 20 122.49 -46.37 68.95
N ALA A 21 122.32 -46.11 70.25
CA ALA A 21 121.01 -45.88 70.86
C ALA A 21 120.31 -44.64 70.28
N ILE A 22 121.04 -43.53 70.11
CA ILE A 22 120.52 -42.31 69.47
C ILE A 22 120.18 -42.57 67.99
N SER A 23 121.02 -43.32 67.28
CA SER A 23 120.77 -43.67 65.87
C SER A 23 119.53 -44.56 65.69
N LEU A 24 119.31 -45.53 66.60
CA LEU A 24 118.09 -46.36 66.57
C LEU A 24 116.83 -45.58 66.96
N SER A 25 116.93 -44.59 67.87
CA SER A 25 115.80 -43.71 68.19
C SER A 25 115.45 -42.74 67.05
N ILE A 26 116.41 -42.30 66.24
CA ILE A 26 116.17 -41.45 65.07
C ILE A 26 115.56 -42.27 63.91
N ILE A 27 115.96 -43.53 63.75
CA ILE A 27 115.36 -44.45 62.76
C ILE A 27 113.90 -44.79 63.11
N GLY A 28 113.52 -44.81 64.39
CA GLY A 28 112.13 -45.01 64.82
C GLY A 28 111.19 -43.80 64.57
N ILE A 29 111.73 -42.61 64.30
CA ILE A 29 110.94 -41.37 64.11
C ILE A 29 110.78 -41.01 62.62
N ALA A 30 111.48 -41.69 61.71
CA ALA A 30 111.45 -41.41 60.26
C ALA A 30 110.35 -42.17 59.46
N PHE A 31 109.31 -42.69 60.11
CA PHE A 31 108.08 -43.20 59.46
C PHE A 31 106.81 -42.45 59.89
N ALA A 32 106.91 -41.15 60.18
CA ALA A 32 105.74 -40.29 60.08
C ALA A 32 105.42 -40.11 58.59
N ALA A 33 104.25 -40.61 58.17
CA ALA A 33 103.72 -40.46 56.82
C ALA A 33 103.92 -39.02 56.32
N ALA A 34 104.46 -38.88 55.10
CA ALA A 34 104.70 -37.59 54.48
C ALA A 34 103.46 -36.68 54.59
N PRO A 35 103.63 -35.36 54.84
CA PRO A 35 102.52 -34.42 54.81
C PRO A 35 101.87 -34.50 53.43
N ASN A 36 100.62 -34.92 53.42
CA ASN A 36 99.80 -35.16 52.23
C ASN A 36 99.98 -34.05 51.18
N PRO A 37 100.70 -34.30 50.07
CA PRO A 37 100.79 -33.34 48.99
C PRO A 37 99.43 -33.32 48.32
N GLY A 38 98.69 -32.22 48.52
CA GLY A 38 97.43 -31.87 47.86
C GLY A 38 96.70 -33.04 47.21
N HIS A 39 95.68 -33.56 47.91
CA HIS A 39 94.78 -34.58 47.36
C HIS A 39 94.55 -34.30 45.89
N ASN A 40 95.00 -35.22 45.03
CA ASN A 40 94.70 -35.14 43.61
C ASN A 40 93.18 -35.05 43.53
N PHE A 41 92.60 -34.08 42.82
CA PHE A 41 91.13 -33.88 42.82
C PHE A 41 90.38 -35.17 42.43
N THR A 42 91.07 -36.09 41.75
CA THR A 42 90.66 -37.46 41.44
C THR A 42 90.36 -38.35 42.65
N GLU A 43 90.97 -38.11 43.82
CA GLU A 43 90.79 -38.92 45.05
C GLU A 43 89.66 -38.40 45.95
N VAL A 44 89.37 -37.09 45.92
CA VAL A 44 88.25 -36.47 46.68
C VAL A 44 86.90 -36.67 45.97
N SER A 45 86.93 -37.10 44.71
CA SER A 45 85.77 -37.13 43.83
C SER A 45 85.57 -38.48 43.16
N GLY A 46 85.76 -39.59 43.90
CA GLY A 46 85.73 -40.98 43.41
C GLY A 46 84.46 -41.45 42.66
N SER A 47 83.59 -40.56 42.21
CA SER A 47 82.43 -40.85 41.36
C SER A 47 81.98 -39.67 40.47
N VAL A 48 82.81 -38.65 40.19
CA VAL A 48 82.43 -37.52 39.31
C VAL A 48 82.66 -37.87 37.84
N ALA A 49 81.59 -37.89 37.05
CA ALA A 49 81.64 -38.06 35.61
C ALA A 49 81.70 -36.70 34.87
N GLN A 50 82.13 -36.73 33.61
CA GLN A 50 82.11 -35.54 32.75
C GLN A 50 80.68 -34.98 32.64
N GLY A 51 80.53 -33.70 33.02
CA GLY A 51 79.27 -32.95 32.99
C GLY A 51 78.54 -32.90 34.33
N ASP A 52 79.02 -33.62 35.34
CA ASP A 52 78.48 -33.55 36.69
C ASP A 52 78.81 -32.21 37.36
N ILE A 53 77.94 -31.77 38.26
CA ILE A 53 78.12 -30.55 39.04
C ILE A 53 78.39 -30.94 40.49
N MET A 54 79.58 -30.59 40.99
CA MET A 54 79.92 -30.80 42.39
C MET A 54 79.22 -29.79 43.30
N TYR A 55 78.64 -30.27 44.40
CA TYR A 55 77.98 -29.47 45.42
C TYR A 55 78.23 -30.00 46.83
N GLY A 56 78.23 -29.12 47.83
CA GLY A 56 78.32 -29.52 49.23
C GLY A 56 76.98 -30.08 49.70
N SER A 57 76.96 -31.32 50.18
CA SER A 57 75.72 -31.99 50.63
C SER A 57 75.59 -32.06 52.15
N ALA A 58 76.70 -31.88 52.89
CA ALA A 58 76.76 -31.71 54.34
C ALA A 58 78.09 -31.05 54.74
N VAL A 59 78.29 -30.79 56.03
CA VAL A 59 79.59 -30.30 56.56
C VAL A 59 80.69 -31.27 56.15
N ASP A 60 81.70 -30.74 55.45
CA ASP A 60 82.85 -31.49 54.94
C ASP A 60 82.52 -32.66 54.00
N VAL A 61 81.32 -32.68 53.40
CA VAL A 61 80.91 -33.69 52.40
C VAL A 61 80.64 -33.03 51.06
N LEU A 62 81.43 -33.43 50.05
CA LEU A 62 81.21 -33.06 48.66
C LEU A 62 80.47 -34.19 47.94
N SER A 63 79.49 -33.84 47.12
CA SER A 63 78.70 -34.79 46.32
C SER A 63 78.57 -34.31 44.89
N ALA A 64 78.33 -35.25 43.98
CA ALA A 64 78.16 -34.96 42.55
C ALA A 64 76.67 -34.99 42.20
N LEU A 65 76.15 -33.91 41.63
CA LEU A 65 74.91 -33.93 40.90
C LEU A 65 75.21 -34.42 39.49
N THR A 66 74.79 -35.64 39.18
CA THR A 66 75.01 -36.24 37.87
C THR A 66 74.47 -35.36 36.75
N LYS A 67 75.16 -35.28 35.62
CA LYS A 67 74.68 -34.52 34.45
C LYS A 67 73.26 -34.91 34.07
N ASN A 68 72.45 -33.94 33.70
CA ASN A 68 71.18 -34.22 33.04
C ASN A 68 71.38 -34.19 31.53
N THR A 69 71.13 -35.31 30.87
CA THR A 69 71.27 -35.42 29.41
C THR A 69 70.04 -34.89 28.66
N THR A 70 68.98 -34.50 29.36
CA THR A 70 67.81 -33.85 28.73
C THR A 70 68.01 -32.35 28.61
N ALA A 71 67.59 -31.77 27.49
CA ALA A 71 67.71 -30.34 27.23
C ALA A 71 66.86 -29.48 28.20
N THR A 72 67.20 -28.19 28.29
CA THR A 72 66.45 -27.13 29.01
C THR A 72 66.20 -27.38 30.49
N ARG A 73 67.24 -27.79 31.22
CA ARG A 73 67.21 -27.94 32.68
C ARG A 73 67.86 -26.76 33.39
N TYR A 74 67.36 -26.46 34.59
CA TYR A 74 67.97 -25.52 35.52
C TYR A 74 68.21 -26.19 36.86
N LEU A 75 69.07 -25.57 37.69
CA LEU A 75 69.29 -25.99 39.05
C LEU A 75 68.23 -25.38 39.95
N SER A 76 67.46 -26.24 40.62
CA SER A 76 66.51 -25.87 41.67
C SER A 76 67.05 -26.28 43.05
N ASN A 77 66.63 -25.59 44.11
CA ASN A 77 66.96 -25.94 45.50
C ASN A 77 65.70 -26.41 46.27
N THR A 78 64.92 -27.31 45.67
CA THR A 78 63.67 -27.76 46.28
C THR A 78 63.89 -28.88 47.31
N GLY A 79 62.96 -29.04 48.25
CA GLY A 79 62.99 -30.09 49.28
C GLY A 79 63.74 -29.71 50.56
N ALA A 80 63.69 -30.61 51.56
CA ALA A 80 64.15 -30.32 52.93
C ALA A 80 65.69 -30.20 53.06
N SER A 81 66.46 -30.82 52.15
CA SER A 81 67.92 -30.74 52.16
C SER A 81 68.46 -29.50 51.44
N ASN A 82 67.64 -28.81 50.63
CA ASN A 82 68.04 -27.66 49.81
C ASN A 82 69.19 -27.97 48.82
N ASN A 83 69.46 -29.25 48.57
CA ASN A 83 70.51 -29.68 47.63
C ASN A 83 70.13 -29.28 46.19
N PRO A 84 71.09 -28.90 45.34
CA PRO A 84 70.82 -28.62 43.95
C PRO A 84 70.30 -29.86 43.23
N ALA A 85 69.17 -29.71 42.56
CA ALA A 85 68.55 -30.75 41.75
C ALA A 85 68.19 -30.19 40.37
N TRP A 86 68.34 -31.02 39.34
CA TRP A 86 67.90 -30.68 38.00
C TRP A 86 66.39 -30.63 37.91
N ALA A 87 65.84 -29.49 37.48
CA ALA A 87 64.41 -29.30 37.31
C ALA A 87 64.09 -28.68 35.93
N GLN A 88 62.79 -28.68 35.60
CA GLN A 88 62.19 -27.95 34.48
C GLN A 88 61.37 -26.79 35.05
N ILE A 89 61.41 -25.60 34.43
CA ILE A 89 60.72 -24.43 34.98
C ILE A 89 59.23 -24.76 35.08
N GLY A 90 58.74 -24.92 36.31
CA GLY A 90 57.33 -25.17 36.56
C GLY A 90 56.54 -23.88 36.37
N LEU A 91 55.53 -23.89 35.52
CA LEU A 91 54.65 -22.72 35.34
C LEU A 91 53.71 -22.51 36.54
N THR A 92 53.67 -23.45 37.48
CA THR A 92 52.81 -23.41 38.68
C THR A 92 53.54 -22.89 39.91
N ASP A 93 54.84 -23.20 40.04
CA ASP A 93 55.65 -22.96 41.25
C ASP A 93 56.99 -22.28 40.97
N GLY A 94 57.49 -22.35 39.73
CA GLY A 94 58.76 -21.75 39.30
C GLY A 94 58.66 -20.29 38.84
N VAL A 95 57.45 -19.72 38.75
CA VAL A 95 57.22 -18.31 38.40
C VAL A 95 56.61 -17.58 39.61
N THR A 96 57.32 -16.59 40.14
CA THR A 96 56.78 -15.69 41.17
C THR A 96 56.27 -14.40 40.51
N GLY A 97 54.96 -14.15 40.61
CA GLY A 97 54.30 -12.98 39.99
C GLY A 97 53.69 -13.25 38.60
N ILE A 98 53.46 -12.18 37.83
CA ILE A 98 52.84 -12.25 36.49
C ILE A 98 53.94 -12.54 35.45
N LEU A 99 53.78 -13.60 34.64
CA LEU A 99 54.67 -13.85 33.50
C LEU A 99 54.43 -12.79 32.40
N PRO A 100 55.44 -11.99 32.00
CA PRO A 100 55.29 -10.99 30.95
C PRO A 100 54.97 -11.60 29.60
N THR A 101 54.34 -10.82 28.72
CA THR A 101 53.97 -11.25 27.36
C THR A 101 55.17 -11.63 26.49
N ALA A 102 56.31 -10.96 26.67
CA ALA A 102 57.56 -11.28 25.97
C ALA A 102 58.07 -12.71 26.23
N ASN A 103 57.67 -13.32 27.34
CA ASN A 103 58.04 -14.68 27.73
C ASN A 103 56.87 -15.68 27.55
N GLY A 104 55.89 -15.35 26.71
CA GLY A 104 54.73 -16.20 26.41
C GLY A 104 53.62 -16.19 27.46
N GLY A 105 53.72 -15.33 28.49
CA GLY A 105 52.62 -15.08 29.44
C GLY A 105 51.53 -14.18 28.84
N THR A 106 50.42 -14.01 29.56
CA THR A 106 49.34 -13.08 29.16
C THR A 106 49.51 -11.68 29.74
N GLY A 107 50.48 -11.47 30.64
CA GLY A 107 50.74 -10.15 31.26
C GLY A 107 49.60 -9.62 32.15
N ILE A 108 48.61 -10.43 32.52
CA ILE A 108 47.41 -10.02 33.26
C ILE A 108 47.15 -10.94 34.46
N ALA A 109 46.85 -10.36 35.63
CA ALA A 109 46.48 -11.11 36.85
C ALA A 109 44.96 -11.32 37.02
N TYR A 110 44.13 -10.57 36.29
CA TYR A 110 42.69 -10.41 36.60
C TYR A 110 41.74 -10.86 35.48
N PHE A 111 42.24 -11.52 34.43
CA PHE A 111 41.40 -12.14 33.41
C PHE A 111 41.24 -13.63 33.75
N ILE A 112 40.03 -14.03 34.13
CA ILE A 112 39.70 -15.41 34.49
C ILE A 112 38.63 -15.92 33.51
N ALA A 113 38.97 -16.94 32.73
CA ALA A 113 37.99 -17.73 31.97
C ALA A 113 37.53 -18.93 32.81
N ALA A 114 36.51 -18.74 33.65
CA ALA A 114 35.98 -19.80 34.51
C ALA A 114 34.93 -20.66 33.79
N GLY A 115 34.90 -21.96 34.07
CA GLY A 115 33.85 -22.89 33.61
C GLY A 115 34.10 -23.78 32.39
N PRO A 116 35.13 -23.62 31.52
CA PRO A 116 35.34 -24.58 30.44
C PRO A 116 35.92 -25.90 30.98
N THR A 117 35.21 -27.01 30.75
CA THR A 117 35.66 -28.38 31.07
C THR A 117 36.35 -29.09 29.89
N VAL A 118 36.46 -28.39 28.75
CA VAL A 118 37.13 -28.81 27.51
C VAL A 118 37.78 -27.60 26.84
N ALA A 119 38.76 -27.83 25.97
CA ALA A 119 39.49 -26.77 25.27
C ALA A 119 38.55 -25.87 24.46
N ARG A 120 38.71 -24.54 24.61
CA ARG A 120 37.98 -23.52 23.88
C ARG A 120 38.97 -22.54 23.25
N THR A 121 38.75 -22.20 21.98
CA THR A 121 39.51 -21.15 21.30
C THR A 121 38.67 -19.88 21.31
N TYR A 122 39.21 -18.81 21.89
CA TYR A 122 38.63 -17.47 21.84
C TYR A 122 39.44 -16.63 20.86
N THR A 123 38.87 -16.33 19.70
CA THR A 123 39.53 -15.51 18.68
C THR A 123 39.20 -14.04 18.90
N PHE A 124 40.22 -13.24 19.21
CA PHE A 124 40.11 -11.79 19.27
C PHE A 124 40.50 -11.19 17.92
N PRO A 125 40.02 -9.97 17.58
CA PRO A 125 40.54 -9.25 16.43
C PRO A 125 42.03 -8.93 16.64
N ASP A 126 42.79 -8.84 15.54
CA ASP A 126 44.19 -8.39 15.53
C ASP A 126 44.29 -6.87 15.68
N ALA A 127 43.70 -6.35 16.76
CA ALA A 127 43.64 -4.95 17.12
C ALA A 127 43.28 -4.79 18.61
N ASN A 128 43.56 -3.61 19.18
CA ASN A 128 43.12 -3.29 20.53
C ASN A 128 41.58 -3.36 20.60
N ALA A 129 41.06 -4.29 21.42
CA ALA A 129 39.62 -4.45 21.63
C ALA A 129 39.28 -4.37 23.11
N THR A 130 38.18 -3.69 23.42
CA THR A 130 37.60 -3.72 24.77
C THR A 130 36.66 -4.91 24.88
N VAL A 131 36.91 -5.80 25.84
CA VAL A 131 35.94 -6.85 26.18
C VAL A 131 34.81 -6.18 26.98
N LEU A 132 33.67 -5.99 26.33
CA LEU A 132 32.51 -5.34 26.94
C LEU A 132 31.99 -6.18 28.11
N THR A 133 31.75 -5.50 29.24
CA THR A 133 31.81 -6.00 30.62
C THR A 133 30.55 -6.72 31.12
N GLY A 134 30.66 -7.39 32.27
CA GLY A 134 29.59 -8.15 32.93
C GLY A 134 28.66 -7.34 33.86
N ASN A 135 27.78 -6.50 33.31
CA ASN A 135 26.38 -6.25 33.75
C ASN A 135 25.78 -5.02 33.04
N THR A 136 24.47 -5.06 32.73
CA THR A 136 23.62 -4.12 31.92
C THR A 136 23.75 -4.22 30.39
N ALA A 137 22.75 -3.71 29.67
CA ALA A 137 22.63 -3.82 28.21
C ALA A 137 23.75 -3.05 27.49
N VAL A 138 24.35 -3.67 26.45
CA VAL A 138 25.39 -3.03 25.62
C VAL A 138 24.78 -1.85 24.87
N THR A 139 25.27 -0.63 25.12
CA THR A 139 24.71 0.60 24.53
C THR A 139 24.99 0.72 23.03
N VAL A 140 24.27 1.61 22.35
CA VAL A 140 24.44 1.84 20.89
C VAL A 140 25.84 2.33 20.54
N ALA A 141 26.45 3.19 21.35
CA ALA A 141 27.83 3.65 21.15
C ALA A 141 28.87 2.51 21.25
N GLN A 142 28.50 1.40 21.89
CA GLN A 142 29.33 0.20 22.04
C GLN A 142 28.97 -0.90 21.00
N GLY A 143 28.14 -0.57 20.01
CA GLY A 143 27.70 -1.52 18.97
C GLY A 143 26.53 -2.42 19.37
N GLY A 144 25.91 -2.20 20.55
CA GLY A 144 24.70 -2.89 20.99
C GLY A 144 23.42 -2.10 20.71
N THR A 145 22.33 -2.47 21.38
CA THR A 145 21.02 -1.78 21.27
C THR A 145 20.70 -0.90 22.48
N GLY A 146 21.43 -1.06 23.58
CA GLY A 146 21.12 -0.47 24.89
C GLY A 146 19.89 -1.07 25.56
N LEU A 147 19.27 -2.10 24.96
CA LEU A 147 18.06 -2.75 25.46
C LEU A 147 18.42 -4.05 26.20
N ALA A 148 17.84 -4.24 27.39
CA ALA A 148 17.98 -5.50 28.14
C ALA A 148 17.18 -6.65 27.51
N ALA A 149 16.09 -6.31 26.81
CA ALA A 149 15.26 -7.26 26.07
C ALA A 149 14.55 -6.53 24.92
N ILE A 150 14.22 -7.27 23.88
CA ILE A 150 13.29 -6.85 22.82
C ILE A 150 12.04 -7.70 23.03
N THR A 151 10.94 -7.08 23.46
CA THR A 151 9.70 -7.83 23.65
C THR A 151 9.17 -8.37 22.32
N ALA A 152 8.47 -9.52 22.38
CA ALA A 152 8.11 -10.28 21.19
C ALA A 152 7.37 -9.45 20.14
N ASN A 153 7.75 -9.64 18.88
CA ASN A 153 7.17 -8.99 17.69
C ASN A 153 7.36 -7.46 17.59
N ASN A 154 8.14 -6.84 18.49
CA ASN A 154 8.50 -5.44 18.32
C ASN A 154 9.50 -5.24 17.17
N LEU A 155 9.38 -4.10 16.48
CA LEU A 155 10.41 -3.63 15.55
C LEU A 155 11.37 -2.68 16.27
N ILE A 156 12.67 -2.85 16.05
CA ILE A 156 13.71 -1.98 16.63
C ILE A 156 13.96 -0.81 15.67
N TYR A 157 14.06 0.40 16.21
CA TYR A 157 14.45 1.59 15.44
C TYR A 157 15.44 2.48 16.21
N GLY A 158 16.27 3.20 15.46
CA GLY A 158 17.31 4.06 16.03
C GLY A 158 16.74 5.33 16.68
N ASN A 159 17.44 5.83 17.69
CA ASN A 159 17.10 7.06 18.42
C ASN A 159 18.35 7.94 18.63
N GLY A 160 19.17 8.06 17.57
CA GLY A 160 20.44 8.78 17.62
C GLY A 160 21.47 8.06 18.48
N THR A 161 22.04 8.77 19.46
CA THR A 161 23.11 8.27 20.35
C THR A 161 22.60 7.53 21.59
N GLY A 162 21.29 7.57 21.85
CA GLY A 162 20.66 6.84 22.96
C GLY A 162 20.40 5.37 22.65
N ASN A 163 19.72 4.67 23.57
CA ASN A 163 19.27 3.30 23.35
C ASN A 163 18.32 3.22 22.14
N ALA A 164 18.38 2.10 21.41
CA ALA A 164 17.40 1.80 20.38
C ALA A 164 15.99 1.74 21.00
N LEU A 165 14.99 2.16 20.23
CA LEU A 165 13.60 2.15 20.64
C LEU A 165 12.86 0.96 20.02
N LEU A 166 11.73 0.62 20.61
CA LEU A 166 10.87 -0.47 20.16
C LEU A 166 9.53 0.09 19.71
N LEU A 167 9.14 -0.23 18.48
CA LEU A 167 7.79 -0.05 17.99
C LEU A 167 7.00 -1.33 18.28
N ALA A 168 6.01 -1.23 19.16
CA ALA A 168 5.18 -2.37 19.56
C ALA A 168 4.37 -2.95 18.38
N PRO A 169 4.00 -4.24 18.41
CA PRO A 169 3.12 -4.88 17.41
C PRO A 169 1.65 -4.45 17.61
N GLY A 170 1.40 -3.14 17.74
CA GLY A 170 0.06 -2.59 17.92
C GLY A 170 -0.74 -2.47 16.61
N GLY A 171 -0.15 -2.82 15.47
CA GLY A 171 -0.85 -2.80 14.18
C GLY A 171 -1.92 -3.88 14.11
N THR A 172 -3.17 -3.49 13.83
CA THR A 172 -4.24 -4.43 13.46
C THR A 172 -4.02 -5.00 12.06
N THR A 173 -4.74 -6.06 11.67
CA THR A 173 -4.70 -6.60 10.30
C THR A 173 -4.90 -5.49 9.27
N GLY A 174 -3.99 -5.41 8.29
CA GLY A 174 -4.01 -4.38 7.25
C GLY A 174 -3.30 -3.06 7.62
N ALA A 175 -2.69 -2.96 8.80
CA ALA A 175 -1.82 -1.85 9.14
C ALA A 175 -0.52 -1.88 8.32
N VAL A 176 -0.06 -0.70 7.92
CA VAL A 176 1.20 -0.46 7.21
C VAL A 176 2.17 0.30 8.10
N LEU A 177 3.47 0.03 7.91
CA LEU A 177 4.54 0.77 8.58
C LEU A 177 4.76 2.10 7.84
N MET A 178 4.70 3.22 8.55
CA MET A 178 4.94 4.54 7.97
C MET A 178 5.61 5.49 8.95
N ASN A 179 6.26 6.54 8.45
CA ASN A 179 6.78 7.61 9.29
C ASN A 179 5.65 8.53 9.76
N THR A 180 5.73 8.97 11.00
CA THR A 180 4.94 10.12 11.47
C THR A 180 5.59 11.43 11.00
N ALA A 181 4.86 12.56 11.08
CA ALA A 181 5.45 13.87 10.81
C ALA A 181 6.67 14.19 11.71
N ALA A 182 6.81 13.51 12.86
CA ALA A 182 7.95 13.58 13.76
C ALA A 182 9.13 12.65 13.37
N GLY A 183 9.04 11.94 12.23
CA GLY A 183 10.09 11.07 11.70
C GLY A 183 10.13 9.64 12.28
N ALA A 184 9.59 9.43 13.48
CA ALA A 184 9.52 8.10 14.10
C ALA A 184 8.55 7.16 13.33
N PRO A 185 8.88 5.86 13.20
CA PRO A 185 8.00 4.89 12.56
C PRO A 185 6.77 4.60 13.44
N SER A 186 5.63 4.36 12.80
CA SER A 186 4.36 4.01 13.44
C SER A 186 3.53 3.08 12.55
N TRP A 187 2.60 2.35 13.16
CA TRP A 187 1.58 1.60 12.43
C TRP A 187 0.38 2.49 12.15
N SER A 188 -0.09 2.49 10.91
CA SER A 188 -1.35 3.14 10.54
C SER A 188 -2.17 2.26 9.61
N LEU A 189 -3.48 2.46 9.63
CA LEU A 189 -4.37 1.85 8.65
C LEU A 189 -4.34 2.65 7.34
N LEU A 190 -4.61 1.97 6.22
CA LEU A 190 -4.78 2.62 4.91
C LEU A 190 -5.84 3.73 4.96
N SER A 191 -6.88 3.58 5.79
CA SER A 191 -7.95 4.57 5.99
C SER A 191 -7.53 5.80 6.81
N ALA A 192 -6.37 5.76 7.46
CA ALA A 192 -5.83 6.84 8.30
C ALA A 192 -4.57 7.48 7.68
N LEU A 193 -4.26 7.18 6.43
CA LEU A 193 -3.20 7.86 5.69
C LEU A 193 -3.54 9.35 5.59
N PRO A 194 -2.61 10.26 5.96
CA PRO A 194 -2.85 11.70 5.85
C PRO A 194 -3.08 12.10 4.38
N SER A 195 -3.74 13.23 4.13
CA SER A 195 -3.95 13.75 2.76
C SER A 195 -2.64 14.02 2.00
N THR A 196 -1.52 14.11 2.72
CA THR A 196 -0.15 14.20 2.17
C THR A 196 0.43 12.86 1.75
N ALA A 197 -0.19 11.73 2.09
CA ALA A 197 0.23 10.39 1.67
C ALA A 197 0.05 10.13 0.15
N GLY A 198 -0.49 11.10 -0.57
CA GLY A 198 -0.68 11.07 -2.00
C GLY A 198 -2.03 10.52 -2.43
N VAL A 199 -2.25 10.54 -3.73
CA VAL A 199 -3.46 10.03 -4.37
C VAL A 199 -3.36 8.52 -4.51
N LEU A 200 -4.37 7.78 -4.05
CA LEU A 200 -4.44 6.34 -4.30
C LEU A 200 -4.73 6.10 -5.80
N PRO A 201 -3.83 5.43 -6.55
CA PRO A 201 -4.08 5.13 -7.95
C PRO A 201 -5.25 4.16 -8.11
N VAL A 202 -5.90 4.20 -9.27
CA VAL A 202 -7.11 3.38 -9.54
C VAL A 202 -6.83 1.88 -9.48
N ALA A 203 -5.63 1.44 -9.87
CA ALA A 203 -5.20 0.04 -9.73
C ALA A 203 -5.27 -0.50 -8.29
N ASN A 204 -5.23 0.40 -7.29
CA ASN A 204 -5.32 0.06 -5.87
C ASN A 204 -6.68 0.44 -5.26
N GLY A 205 -7.71 0.65 -6.08
CA GLY A 205 -9.07 0.98 -5.64
C GLY A 205 -9.32 2.46 -5.33
N GLY A 206 -8.38 3.34 -5.64
CA GLY A 206 -8.58 4.79 -5.54
C GLY A 206 -9.29 5.40 -6.76
N THR A 207 -9.40 6.72 -6.78
CA THR A 207 -9.96 7.47 -7.92
C THR A 207 -8.89 8.02 -8.87
N GLY A 208 -7.60 7.95 -8.47
CA GLY A 208 -6.51 8.59 -9.19
C GLY A 208 -6.54 10.13 -9.11
N LEU A 209 -7.40 10.72 -8.26
CA LEU A 209 -7.49 12.16 -8.04
C LEU A 209 -7.42 12.52 -6.55
N ALA A 210 -6.82 13.67 -6.22
CA ALA A 210 -6.77 14.19 -4.85
C ALA A 210 -8.12 14.75 -4.38
N THR A 211 -8.91 15.26 -5.33
CA THR A 211 -10.23 15.85 -5.09
C THR A 211 -11.18 15.48 -6.22
N LEU A 212 -12.47 15.57 -5.93
CA LEU A 212 -13.54 15.36 -6.89
C LEU A 212 -14.32 16.67 -7.03
N THR A 213 -14.72 17.03 -8.24
CA THR A 213 -15.49 18.26 -8.47
C THR A 213 -16.89 18.12 -7.87
N THR A 214 -17.25 19.03 -6.97
CA THR A 214 -18.57 19.03 -6.30
C THR A 214 -19.70 19.08 -7.32
N GLY A 215 -20.72 18.25 -7.11
CA GLY A 215 -21.92 18.20 -7.93
C GLY A 215 -21.80 17.37 -9.21
N ASN A 216 -20.57 17.02 -9.64
CA ASN A 216 -20.39 16.17 -10.80
C ASN A 216 -20.78 14.72 -10.51
N VAL A 217 -21.25 14.03 -11.55
CA VAL A 217 -21.38 12.57 -11.56
C VAL A 217 -20.03 11.97 -11.95
N ILE A 218 -19.60 10.96 -11.21
CA ILE A 218 -18.31 10.29 -11.42
C ILE A 218 -18.52 9.08 -12.33
N LEU A 219 -17.66 8.95 -13.34
CA LEU A 219 -17.63 7.83 -14.27
C LEU A 219 -16.31 7.05 -14.12
N GLY A 220 -16.41 5.72 -14.17
CA GLY A 220 -15.24 4.85 -14.21
C GLY A 220 -14.50 4.96 -15.55
N ALA A 221 -13.17 4.93 -15.52
CA ALA A 221 -12.31 5.00 -16.71
C ALA A 221 -11.30 3.84 -16.77
N GLY A 222 -11.70 2.65 -16.31
CA GLY A 222 -10.82 1.48 -16.24
C GLY A 222 -9.69 1.68 -15.23
N THR A 223 -8.44 1.61 -15.67
CA THR A 223 -7.24 1.84 -14.84
C THR A 223 -6.78 3.30 -14.78
N SER A 224 -7.39 4.18 -15.58
CA SER A 224 -7.14 5.62 -15.57
C SER A 224 -7.96 6.31 -14.49
N ASN A 225 -7.60 7.56 -14.17
CA ASN A 225 -8.36 8.41 -13.24
C ASN A 225 -9.84 8.46 -13.63
N VAL A 226 -10.73 8.51 -12.63
CA VAL A 226 -12.16 8.68 -12.87
C VAL A 226 -12.44 9.93 -13.71
N THR A 227 -13.43 9.84 -14.58
CA THR A 227 -13.91 10.97 -15.38
C THR A 227 -15.23 11.49 -14.82
N PHE A 228 -15.75 12.58 -15.38
CA PHE A 228 -16.91 13.27 -14.82
C PHE A 228 -17.93 13.62 -15.90
N VAL A 229 -19.20 13.63 -15.50
CA VAL A 229 -20.27 14.35 -16.19
C VAL A 229 -20.65 15.55 -15.33
N THR A 230 -20.55 16.74 -15.89
CA THR A 230 -20.97 17.97 -15.21
C THR A 230 -22.50 18.04 -15.15
N PRO A 231 -23.09 18.63 -14.10
CA PRO A 231 -24.52 18.95 -14.09
C PRO A 231 -24.89 19.78 -15.32
N GLY A 232 -25.93 19.33 -16.04
CA GLY A 232 -26.50 20.07 -17.15
C GLY A 232 -27.57 21.06 -16.68
N THR A 233 -28.58 21.28 -17.53
CA THR A 233 -29.76 22.06 -17.17
C THR A 233 -30.69 21.31 -16.22
N SER A 234 -31.53 22.04 -15.48
CA SER A 234 -32.55 21.42 -14.63
C SER A 234 -33.47 20.54 -15.46
N GLY A 235 -33.64 19.29 -15.05
CA GLY A 235 -34.44 18.29 -15.77
C GLY A 235 -33.64 17.41 -16.72
N ASP A 236 -32.35 17.68 -16.93
CA ASP A 236 -31.49 16.79 -17.71
C ASP A 236 -31.38 15.41 -17.05
N VAL A 237 -31.38 14.39 -17.88
CA VAL A 237 -31.22 12.99 -17.49
C VAL A 237 -29.86 12.46 -17.96
N LEU A 238 -29.32 11.48 -17.24
CA LEU A 238 -28.14 10.77 -17.70
C LEU A 238 -28.54 9.76 -18.77
N THR A 239 -27.98 9.93 -19.97
CA THR A 239 -28.19 9.06 -21.12
C THR A 239 -26.87 8.46 -21.57
N SER A 240 -26.88 7.15 -21.84
CA SER A 240 -25.76 6.48 -22.50
C SER A 240 -25.80 6.76 -24.00
N ASN A 241 -24.68 7.13 -24.61
CA ASN A 241 -24.54 7.27 -26.05
C ASN A 241 -23.81 6.09 -26.71
N GLY A 242 -23.67 4.97 -25.98
CA GLY A 242 -22.95 3.78 -26.43
C GLY A 242 -21.44 3.79 -26.17
N SER A 243 -20.85 4.96 -25.91
CA SER A 243 -19.42 5.10 -25.60
C SER A 243 -19.16 5.73 -24.22
N THR A 244 -20.06 6.59 -23.75
CA THR A 244 -20.00 7.23 -22.44
C THR A 244 -21.40 7.58 -21.93
N TRP A 245 -21.47 8.11 -20.72
CA TRP A 245 -22.64 8.76 -20.15
C TRP A 245 -22.54 10.27 -20.37
N ALA A 246 -23.66 10.90 -20.71
CA ALA A 246 -23.78 12.34 -20.83
C ALA A 246 -25.12 12.81 -20.27
N GLY A 247 -25.15 14.02 -19.72
CA GLY A 247 -26.41 14.71 -19.43
C GLY A 247 -27.07 15.15 -20.74
N ALA A 248 -28.36 14.89 -20.89
CA ALA A 248 -29.15 15.35 -22.01
C ALA A 248 -30.57 15.71 -21.55
N ALA A 249 -31.21 16.62 -22.28
CA ALA A 249 -32.63 16.88 -22.08
C ALA A 249 -33.45 15.60 -22.35
N PRO A 250 -34.51 15.35 -21.57
CA PRO A 250 -35.37 14.19 -21.79
C PRO A 250 -36.10 14.30 -23.14
N GLU A 251 -36.26 13.16 -23.82
CA GLU A 251 -36.99 13.11 -25.09
C GLU A 251 -38.49 13.38 -24.87
N VAL A 252 -39.04 14.36 -25.60
CA VAL A 252 -40.48 14.62 -25.63
C VAL A 252 -41.09 13.88 -26.82
N ARG A 253 -41.69 12.71 -26.57
CA ARG A 253 -42.30 11.87 -27.63
C ARG A 253 -43.77 12.15 -27.90
N THR A 254 -44.46 12.75 -26.93
CA THR A 254 -45.88 13.08 -26.98
C THR A 254 -46.13 14.41 -26.28
N VAL A 255 -46.95 15.26 -26.89
CA VAL A 255 -47.49 16.48 -26.28
C VAL A 255 -49.01 16.49 -26.46
N TYR A 256 -49.72 17.13 -25.56
CA TYR A 256 -51.19 17.15 -25.54
C TYR A 256 -51.72 18.55 -25.23
N ASN A 257 -52.95 18.81 -25.64
CA ASN A 257 -53.76 19.94 -25.21
C ASN A 257 -55.23 19.50 -25.07
N GLN A 258 -56.01 20.23 -24.29
CA GLN A 258 -57.42 19.92 -24.09
C GLN A 258 -58.21 21.16 -23.69
N SER A 259 -59.50 21.14 -23.94
CA SER A 259 -60.42 22.15 -23.42
C SER A 259 -60.56 22.01 -21.91
N VAL A 260 -60.41 23.11 -21.17
CA VAL A 260 -60.66 23.19 -19.72
C VAL A 260 -61.98 23.90 -19.39
N THR A 261 -62.64 24.44 -20.41
CA THR A 261 -63.95 25.09 -20.39
C THR A 261 -64.68 24.77 -21.69
N THR A 262 -66.00 24.94 -21.73
CA THR A 262 -66.82 24.72 -22.95
C THR A 262 -66.26 25.51 -24.13
N PRO A 263 -65.73 24.86 -25.19
CA PRO A 263 -64.99 25.52 -26.26
C PRO A 263 -65.76 26.58 -27.03
N ALA A 264 -66.98 26.27 -27.49
CA ALA A 264 -67.84 27.18 -28.25
C ALA A 264 -69.24 26.59 -28.49
N ALA A 265 -70.18 27.47 -28.81
CA ALA A 265 -71.51 27.12 -29.31
C ALA A 265 -71.81 27.91 -30.60
N GLY A 266 -72.53 27.27 -31.53
CA GLY A 266 -72.70 27.75 -32.90
C GLY A 266 -71.45 27.50 -33.74
N PHE A 267 -71.62 27.10 -35.00
CA PHE A 267 -70.51 26.77 -35.90
C PHE A 267 -70.89 27.10 -37.35
N ALA A 268 -71.66 28.18 -37.52
CA ALA A 268 -72.20 28.61 -38.82
C ALA A 268 -71.13 29.18 -39.77
N ALA A 269 -69.93 29.44 -39.24
CA ALA A 269 -68.73 29.82 -39.95
C ALA A 269 -67.54 29.01 -39.42
N ASP A 270 -66.42 29.05 -40.15
CA ASP A 270 -65.20 28.36 -39.74
C ASP A 270 -64.67 28.93 -38.43
N THR A 271 -64.63 28.07 -37.41
CA THR A 271 -64.30 28.43 -36.03
C THR A 271 -63.19 27.51 -35.55
N TYR A 272 -62.12 28.09 -35.00
CA TYR A 272 -61.03 27.29 -34.46
C TYR A 272 -61.46 26.61 -33.15
N LEU A 273 -61.18 25.32 -32.99
CA LEU A 273 -61.56 24.59 -31.78
C LEU A 273 -60.60 24.90 -30.64
N VAL A 274 -61.11 25.55 -29.59
CA VAL A 274 -60.38 25.76 -28.34
C VAL A 274 -60.05 24.38 -27.72
N GLY A 275 -58.78 24.18 -27.35
CA GLY A 275 -58.26 22.89 -26.88
C GLY A 275 -57.65 22.02 -27.99
N SER A 276 -57.79 22.39 -29.27
CA SER A 276 -57.17 21.65 -30.38
C SER A 276 -55.73 22.06 -30.69
N SER A 277 -55.28 23.23 -30.23
CA SER A 277 -53.94 23.73 -30.52
C SER A 277 -52.87 22.89 -29.84
N VAL A 278 -52.01 22.23 -30.60
CA VAL A 278 -50.84 21.53 -30.09
C VAL A 278 -49.58 22.16 -30.68
N ALA A 279 -48.77 22.76 -29.82
CA ALA A 279 -47.51 23.37 -30.23
C ALA A 279 -46.47 22.28 -30.56
N ILE A 280 -45.75 22.47 -31.65
CA ILE A 280 -44.69 21.56 -32.08
C ILE A 280 -43.43 21.88 -31.25
N PRO A 281 -42.87 20.91 -30.51
CA PRO A 281 -41.65 21.15 -29.74
C PRO A 281 -40.47 21.52 -30.63
N ALA A 282 -39.43 22.11 -30.02
CA ALA A 282 -38.21 22.50 -30.74
C ALA A 282 -37.47 21.32 -31.40
N THR A 283 -37.70 20.08 -30.93
CA THR A 283 -37.22 18.85 -31.57
C THR A 283 -37.82 18.64 -32.97
N GLY A 284 -38.92 19.33 -33.29
CA GLY A 284 -39.57 19.31 -34.59
C GLY A 284 -40.46 18.09 -34.79
N LEU A 285 -40.70 17.75 -36.06
CA LEU A 285 -41.51 16.61 -36.48
C LEU A 285 -40.62 15.59 -37.20
N ARG A 286 -41.07 14.34 -37.25
CA ARG A 286 -40.51 13.33 -38.16
C ARG A 286 -41.59 12.75 -39.06
N ALA A 287 -41.19 12.09 -40.13
CA ALA A 287 -42.11 11.25 -40.89
C ALA A 287 -42.78 10.24 -39.94
N GLY A 288 -44.10 10.20 -40.01
CA GLY A 288 -44.96 9.41 -39.15
C GLY A 288 -45.41 10.10 -37.87
N SER A 289 -45.02 11.35 -37.56
CA SER A 289 -45.63 12.10 -36.44
C SER A 289 -47.15 12.21 -36.66
N ARG A 290 -47.94 12.14 -35.59
CA ARG A 290 -49.41 12.01 -35.67
C ARG A 290 -50.08 13.01 -34.75
N TYR A 291 -50.89 13.88 -35.33
CA TYR A 291 -51.86 14.66 -34.59
C TYR A 291 -53.17 13.88 -34.51
N HIS A 292 -53.74 13.78 -33.32
CA HIS A 292 -55.03 13.17 -33.05
C HIS A 292 -55.88 14.13 -32.24
N LEU A 293 -57.15 14.23 -32.59
CA LEU A 293 -58.12 15.07 -31.91
C LEU A 293 -59.44 14.31 -31.79
N ILE A 294 -60.05 14.39 -30.61
CA ILE A 294 -61.44 13.99 -30.39
C ILE A 294 -62.22 15.16 -29.81
N PHE A 295 -63.47 15.34 -30.25
CA PHE A 295 -64.39 16.28 -29.63
C PHE A 295 -65.83 15.81 -29.69
N ASP A 296 -66.61 16.10 -28.65
CA ASP A 296 -68.06 15.82 -28.61
C ASP A 296 -68.85 16.90 -29.36
N VAL A 297 -70.06 16.56 -29.78
CA VAL A 297 -70.93 17.54 -30.43
C VAL A 297 -72.40 17.19 -30.23
N ALA A 298 -73.20 18.20 -29.88
CA ALA A 298 -74.65 18.16 -29.88
C ALA A 298 -75.21 19.16 -30.89
N LYS A 299 -76.21 18.75 -31.67
CA LYS A 299 -76.87 19.54 -32.73
C LYS A 299 -78.36 19.70 -32.43
N THR A 300 -78.90 20.92 -32.52
CA THR A 300 -80.30 21.26 -32.17
C THR A 300 -81.28 21.24 -33.36
N ALA A 301 -81.09 20.32 -34.32
CA ALA A 301 -81.85 20.20 -35.57
C ALA A 301 -81.66 21.31 -36.63
N ALA A 302 -80.93 22.39 -36.31
CA ALA A 302 -80.59 23.45 -37.27
C ALA A 302 -79.27 23.19 -38.01
N GLY A 303 -79.21 23.64 -39.27
CA GLY A 303 -78.03 23.60 -40.16
C GLY A 303 -77.97 22.34 -41.03
N THR A 304 -78.36 22.43 -42.30
CA THR A 304 -78.34 21.30 -43.24
C THR A 304 -77.17 21.38 -44.23
N ALA A 305 -76.24 22.30 -44.01
CA ALA A 305 -75.07 22.47 -44.84
C ALA A 305 -74.05 21.34 -44.61
N THR A 306 -73.07 21.26 -45.49
CA THR A 306 -71.95 20.31 -45.39
C THR A 306 -70.96 20.76 -44.31
N PRO A 307 -70.74 19.97 -43.25
CA PRO A 307 -69.71 20.29 -42.28
C PRO A 307 -68.32 19.99 -42.83
N ILE A 308 -67.36 20.84 -42.49
CA ILE A 308 -65.96 20.73 -42.88
C ILE A 308 -65.10 20.86 -41.63
N LEU A 309 -64.25 19.86 -41.39
CA LEU A 309 -63.21 19.89 -40.36
C LEU A 309 -61.87 20.14 -41.05
N THR A 310 -61.11 21.13 -40.61
CA THR A 310 -59.88 21.54 -41.28
C THR A 310 -58.70 21.48 -40.34
N ILE A 311 -57.66 20.72 -40.72
CA ILE A 311 -56.35 20.83 -40.08
C ILE A 311 -55.72 22.17 -40.46
N ARG A 312 -55.39 22.92 -39.42
CA ARG A 312 -54.76 24.24 -39.47
C ARG A 312 -53.32 24.11 -39.00
N PHE A 313 -52.39 24.73 -39.72
CA PHE A 313 -50.98 24.72 -39.38
C PHE A 313 -50.38 26.10 -39.61
N GLY A 314 -49.77 26.66 -38.57
CA GLY A 314 -49.14 27.98 -38.57
C GLY A 314 -48.75 28.39 -37.16
N THR A 315 -48.37 29.66 -36.95
CA THR A 315 -47.88 30.14 -35.65
C THR A 315 -48.95 30.82 -34.80
N ALA A 316 -50.17 31.02 -35.33
CA ALA A 316 -51.20 31.81 -34.67
C ALA A 316 -52.08 30.98 -33.72
N GLY A 317 -52.26 29.68 -33.98
CA GLY A 317 -53.22 28.85 -33.25
C GLY A 317 -54.68 29.27 -33.50
N SER A 318 -55.02 29.64 -34.73
CA SER A 318 -56.33 30.21 -35.08
C SER A 318 -56.73 29.90 -36.53
N VAL A 319 -57.90 30.36 -36.98
CA VAL A 319 -58.34 30.22 -38.39
C VAL A 319 -57.46 30.99 -39.39
N ALA A 320 -56.60 31.90 -38.91
CA ALA A 320 -55.59 32.57 -39.73
C ALA A 320 -54.45 31.62 -40.15
N ASP A 321 -54.25 30.53 -39.41
CA ASP A 321 -53.32 29.50 -39.81
C ASP A 321 -53.80 28.83 -41.11
N THR A 322 -52.85 28.47 -41.96
CA THR A 322 -53.20 27.98 -43.28
C THR A 322 -53.88 26.61 -43.19
N SER A 323 -54.96 26.43 -43.95
CA SER A 323 -55.60 25.13 -44.14
C SER A 323 -54.63 24.17 -44.82
N ARG A 324 -54.35 23.03 -44.18
CA ARG A 324 -53.50 21.99 -44.75
C ARG A 324 -54.27 20.78 -45.21
N CYS A 325 -55.43 20.52 -44.63
CA CYS A 325 -56.22 19.36 -44.97
C CYS A 325 -57.66 19.53 -44.50
N ALA A 326 -58.58 19.64 -45.45
CA ALA A 326 -60.01 19.80 -45.19
C ALA A 326 -60.75 18.47 -45.39
N MET A 327 -61.50 18.06 -44.39
CA MET A 327 -62.34 16.87 -44.39
C MET A 327 -63.79 17.33 -44.55
N THR A 328 -64.31 17.18 -45.76
CA THR A 328 -65.64 17.64 -46.16
C THR A 328 -66.63 16.48 -46.09
N TRP A 329 -67.57 16.53 -45.15
CA TRP A 329 -68.53 15.46 -44.94
C TRP A 329 -69.71 15.51 -45.92
N THR A 330 -70.69 14.63 -45.75
CA THR A 330 -72.01 14.80 -46.39
C THR A 330 -72.82 15.86 -45.63
N ALA A 331 -73.70 16.55 -46.34
CA ALA A 331 -74.62 17.53 -45.76
C ALA A 331 -75.35 17.01 -44.51
N GLY A 332 -75.50 17.85 -43.48
CA GLY A 332 -76.33 17.52 -42.32
C GLY A 332 -77.82 17.48 -42.67
N THR A 333 -78.65 16.98 -41.76
CA THR A 333 -80.12 17.02 -41.93
C THR A 333 -80.79 17.86 -40.85
N ALA A 334 -82.07 18.17 -41.04
CA ALA A 334 -82.88 18.91 -40.07
C ALA A 334 -83.34 18.03 -38.88
N ALA A 335 -82.40 17.29 -38.27
CA ALA A 335 -82.65 16.42 -37.12
C ALA A 335 -81.67 16.77 -35.99
N ALA A 336 -82.16 16.75 -34.75
CA ALA A 336 -81.31 16.88 -33.58
C ALA A 336 -80.53 15.58 -33.38
N ASP A 337 -79.27 15.71 -32.99
CA ASP A 337 -78.35 14.57 -32.95
C ASP A 337 -77.16 14.89 -32.05
N GLU A 338 -76.49 13.85 -31.57
CA GLU A 338 -75.36 13.93 -30.67
C GLU A 338 -74.33 12.88 -31.08
N GLY A 339 -73.05 13.20 -30.92
CA GLY A 339 -71.98 12.31 -31.29
C GLY A 339 -70.62 12.87 -30.92
N TRP A 340 -69.58 12.29 -31.52
CA TRP A 340 -68.24 12.84 -31.48
C TRP A 340 -67.58 12.73 -32.84
N PHE A 341 -66.64 13.63 -33.07
CA PHE A 341 -65.73 13.59 -34.20
C PHE A 341 -64.34 13.21 -33.73
N GLU A 342 -63.66 12.45 -34.56
CA GLU A 342 -62.27 12.06 -34.37
C GLU A 342 -61.50 12.42 -35.63
N VAL A 343 -60.34 13.04 -35.43
CA VAL A 343 -59.49 13.54 -36.50
C VAL A 343 -58.08 13.02 -36.29
N TRP A 344 -57.52 12.43 -37.32
CA TRP A 344 -56.11 12.08 -37.37
C TRP A 344 -55.45 12.82 -38.51
N ALA A 345 -54.26 13.36 -38.27
CA ALA A 345 -53.37 13.85 -39.31
C ALA A 345 -51.99 13.21 -39.12
N THR A 346 -51.56 12.43 -40.11
CA THR A 346 -50.23 11.81 -40.13
C THR A 346 -49.34 12.55 -41.11
N PHE A 347 -48.19 13.03 -40.63
CA PHE A 347 -47.15 13.60 -41.49
C PHE A 347 -46.46 12.46 -42.24
N ARG A 348 -46.75 12.29 -43.54
CA ARG A 348 -46.07 11.26 -44.36
C ARG A 348 -44.65 11.67 -44.71
N THR A 349 -44.47 12.96 -44.97
CA THR A 349 -43.18 13.60 -45.16
C THR A 349 -43.15 14.88 -44.33
N VAL A 350 -41.97 15.23 -43.84
CA VAL A 350 -41.67 16.46 -43.12
C VAL A 350 -40.57 17.16 -43.91
N GLY A 351 -40.70 18.47 -44.12
CA GLY A 351 -39.72 19.24 -44.88
C GLY A 351 -40.17 20.66 -45.13
N SER A 352 -39.31 21.45 -45.76
CA SER A 352 -39.55 22.87 -46.03
C SER A 352 -40.22 23.11 -47.39
N GLY A 353 -40.68 24.34 -47.62
CA GLY A 353 -41.30 24.74 -48.89
C GLY A 353 -42.64 24.04 -49.15
N THR A 354 -42.69 23.10 -50.09
CA THR A 354 -43.90 22.31 -50.44
C THR A 354 -43.70 20.81 -50.26
N SER A 355 -42.64 20.39 -49.56
CA SER A 355 -42.22 18.99 -49.47
C SER A 355 -42.93 18.18 -48.38
N ALA A 356 -43.48 18.83 -47.36
CA ALA A 356 -44.25 18.14 -46.33
C ALA A 356 -45.66 17.80 -46.83
N VAL A 357 -46.13 16.59 -46.51
CA VAL A 357 -47.46 16.09 -46.88
C VAL A 357 -48.12 15.46 -45.67
N ILE A 358 -49.35 15.86 -45.39
CA ILE A 358 -50.19 15.23 -44.37
C ILE A 358 -51.29 14.37 -44.99
N GLN A 359 -51.55 13.21 -44.40
CA GLN A 359 -52.74 12.42 -44.63
C GLN A 359 -53.68 12.62 -43.46
N CYS A 360 -54.91 13.05 -43.74
CA CYS A 360 -55.93 13.13 -42.71
C CYS A 360 -56.98 12.05 -42.86
N MET A 361 -57.54 11.68 -41.73
CA MET A 361 -58.72 10.86 -41.63
C MET A 361 -59.66 11.52 -40.64
N GLY A 362 -60.94 11.56 -40.98
CA GLY A 362 -62.01 11.94 -40.07
C GLY A 362 -62.90 10.74 -39.81
N LEU A 363 -63.37 10.59 -38.59
CA LEU A 363 -64.46 9.71 -38.21
C LEU A 363 -65.52 10.54 -37.50
N VAL A 364 -66.79 10.26 -37.80
CA VAL A 364 -67.91 10.73 -36.99
C VAL A 364 -68.67 9.53 -36.48
N SER A 365 -68.94 9.53 -35.18
CA SER A 365 -69.78 8.56 -34.50
C SER A 365 -70.96 9.31 -33.90
N HIS A 366 -72.18 9.01 -34.32
CA HIS A 366 -73.39 9.71 -33.87
C HIS A 366 -74.56 8.76 -33.65
N ARG A 367 -75.63 9.25 -33.01
CA ARG A 367 -76.72 8.39 -32.50
C ARG A 367 -77.65 7.89 -33.58
N LEU A 368 -77.82 8.66 -34.65
CA LEU A 368 -78.79 8.39 -35.70
C LEU A 368 -78.16 7.60 -36.85
N THR A 369 -78.96 6.85 -37.58
CA THR A 369 -78.44 5.94 -38.61
C THR A 369 -78.05 6.64 -39.91
N THR A 370 -78.79 7.68 -40.34
CA THR A 370 -78.58 8.38 -41.62
C THR A 370 -78.92 9.87 -41.58
N THR A 371 -79.29 10.42 -40.42
CA THR A 371 -79.76 11.82 -40.26
C THR A 371 -79.00 12.47 -39.12
N GLY A 372 -79.04 13.79 -38.98
CA GLY A 372 -78.45 14.52 -37.86
C GLY A 372 -77.20 15.31 -38.25
N LEU A 373 -76.07 14.97 -37.64
CA LEU A 373 -74.78 15.64 -37.87
C LEU A 373 -74.32 15.53 -39.32
N ILE A 374 -74.55 14.38 -39.95
CA ILE A 374 -74.27 14.11 -41.36
C ILE A 374 -75.36 13.20 -41.98
N ASN A 375 -75.60 13.32 -43.29
CA ASN A 375 -76.46 12.40 -44.05
C ASN A 375 -75.69 11.15 -44.53
N ALA A 376 -75.14 10.39 -43.58
CA ALA A 376 -74.55 9.08 -43.82
C ALA A 376 -74.62 8.21 -42.57
N GLY A 377 -74.08 6.98 -42.65
CA GLY A 377 -74.05 6.02 -41.56
C GLY A 377 -73.59 6.61 -40.21
N ALA A 378 -74.10 6.06 -39.10
CA ALA A 378 -73.74 6.41 -37.73
C ALA A 378 -72.23 6.39 -37.44
N ASN A 379 -71.43 5.69 -38.27
CA ASN A 379 -69.96 5.63 -38.21
C ASN A 379 -69.37 5.90 -39.60
N ALA A 380 -69.39 7.16 -40.04
CA ALA A 380 -68.82 7.54 -41.33
C ALA A 380 -67.34 7.91 -41.20
N ARG A 381 -66.58 7.63 -42.27
CA ARG A 381 -65.14 7.92 -42.36
C ARG A 381 -64.84 8.67 -43.63
N ILE A 382 -63.91 9.62 -43.54
CA ILE A 382 -63.38 10.35 -44.69
C ILE A 382 -61.86 10.37 -44.64
N LYS A 383 -61.23 10.43 -45.81
CA LYS A 383 -59.78 10.55 -45.95
C LYS A 383 -59.48 11.67 -46.94
N THR A 384 -58.58 12.58 -46.56
CA THR A 384 -58.11 13.66 -47.43
C THR A 384 -56.59 13.75 -47.34
N THR A 385 -55.93 13.92 -48.48
CA THR A 385 -54.51 14.26 -48.54
C THR A 385 -54.36 15.78 -48.60
N GLY A 386 -53.56 16.34 -47.71
CA GLY A 386 -53.19 17.75 -47.75
C GLY A 386 -52.25 18.08 -48.90
N GLY A 387 -52.29 19.33 -49.37
CA GLY A 387 -51.31 19.85 -50.31
C GLY A 387 -49.92 20.00 -49.66
N GLY A 388 -48.89 20.14 -50.49
CA GLY A 388 -47.52 20.37 -50.04
C GLY A 388 -47.37 21.64 -49.20
N PHE A 389 -46.60 21.58 -48.11
CA PHE A 389 -46.32 22.76 -47.26
C PHE A 389 -44.96 22.66 -46.54
N ASP A 390 -44.63 23.73 -45.82
CA ASP A 390 -43.46 23.81 -44.95
C ASP A 390 -43.85 23.42 -43.53
N SER A 391 -43.41 22.25 -43.08
CA SER A 391 -43.65 21.76 -41.72
C SER A 391 -42.49 22.05 -40.77
N THR A 392 -41.49 22.83 -41.19
CA THR A 392 -40.25 23.10 -40.45
C THR A 392 -40.21 24.50 -39.82
N VAL A 393 -41.26 25.29 -40.02
CA VAL A 393 -41.41 26.62 -39.43
C VAL A 393 -41.36 26.50 -37.90
N ALA A 394 -40.44 27.23 -37.27
CA ALA A 394 -40.30 27.24 -35.81
C ALA A 394 -41.57 27.75 -35.11
N SER A 395 -41.82 27.25 -33.91
CA SER A 395 -43.00 27.61 -33.10
C SER A 395 -44.34 27.37 -33.81
N SER A 396 -44.38 26.43 -34.74
CA SER A 396 -45.62 26.02 -35.40
C SER A 396 -46.57 25.34 -34.41
N ILE A 397 -47.85 25.55 -34.65
CA ILE A 397 -48.99 24.97 -33.96
C ILE A 397 -49.80 24.22 -35.00
N ILE A 398 -50.17 22.98 -34.66
CA ILE A 398 -51.20 22.24 -35.38
C ILE A 398 -52.48 22.26 -34.57
N GLY A 399 -53.62 22.46 -35.23
CA GLY A 399 -54.92 22.33 -34.59
C GLY A 399 -56.02 22.16 -35.61
N THR A 400 -57.28 22.27 -35.18
CA THR A 400 -58.43 22.00 -36.04
C THR A 400 -59.45 23.11 -35.94
N SER A 401 -59.96 23.55 -37.10
CA SER A 401 -61.14 24.39 -37.19
C SER A 401 -62.34 23.61 -37.71
N VAL A 402 -63.53 24.02 -37.29
CA VAL A 402 -64.82 23.42 -37.66
C VAL A 402 -65.67 24.49 -38.32
N ASN A 403 -66.18 24.17 -39.51
CA ASN A 403 -67.25 24.89 -40.14
C ASN A 403 -68.45 23.93 -40.29
N GLY A 404 -69.47 24.09 -39.44
CA GLY A 404 -70.70 23.31 -39.54
C GLY A 404 -71.58 23.73 -40.72
N GLY A 405 -71.23 24.83 -41.39
CA GLY A 405 -71.96 25.44 -42.50
C GLY A 405 -73.12 26.33 -42.05
N THR A 406 -73.69 27.08 -42.98
CA THR A 406 -74.70 28.11 -42.68
C THR A 406 -75.82 27.59 -41.76
N SER A 407 -76.14 28.36 -40.72
CA SER A 407 -77.14 28.04 -39.70
C SER A 407 -76.81 26.81 -38.82
N ALA A 408 -75.57 26.33 -38.79
CA ALA A 408 -75.15 25.26 -37.88
C ALA A 408 -75.23 25.70 -36.42
N ALA A 409 -76.06 24.98 -35.66
CA ALA A 409 -76.22 25.13 -34.22
C ALA A 409 -75.63 23.88 -33.52
N TRP A 410 -74.31 23.87 -33.39
CA TRP A 410 -73.56 22.82 -32.70
C TRP A 410 -73.10 23.33 -31.34
N THR A 411 -73.06 22.45 -30.34
CA THR A 411 -72.47 22.69 -29.04
C THR A 411 -71.40 21.64 -28.81
N ILE A 412 -70.18 22.08 -28.53
CA ILE A 412 -69.02 21.23 -28.21
C ILE A 412 -68.64 21.55 -26.76
N THR A 413 -68.41 20.53 -25.93
CA THR A 413 -68.09 20.69 -24.50
C THR A 413 -66.71 20.19 -24.11
N LEU A 414 -66.15 19.26 -24.87
CA LEU A 414 -64.87 18.63 -24.67
C LEU A 414 -64.11 18.52 -25.99
N VAL A 415 -62.86 18.96 -25.98
CA VAL A 415 -61.89 18.79 -27.06
C VAL A 415 -60.60 18.27 -26.44
N GLN A 416 -60.04 17.21 -27.00
CA GLN A 416 -58.76 16.64 -26.56
C GLN A 416 -57.88 16.39 -27.78
N ALA A 417 -56.65 16.89 -27.72
CA ALA A 417 -55.69 16.82 -28.81
C ALA A 417 -54.35 16.27 -28.32
N GLU A 418 -53.70 15.47 -29.14
CA GLU A 418 -52.34 15.01 -28.91
C GLU A 418 -51.52 15.03 -30.20
N LEU A 419 -50.21 15.20 -30.05
CA LEU A 419 -49.22 15.03 -31.09
C LEU A 419 -48.21 14.01 -30.61
N THR A 420 -48.17 12.85 -31.27
CA THR A 420 -47.36 11.69 -30.89
C THR A 420 -46.31 11.38 -31.94
N ASN A 421 -45.36 10.50 -31.57
CA ASN A 421 -44.27 10.04 -32.43
C ASN A 421 -43.36 11.21 -32.87
N LEU A 422 -43.01 12.07 -31.92
CA LEU A 422 -42.03 13.14 -32.07
C LEU A 422 -40.59 12.62 -32.02
N PRO A 423 -39.62 13.31 -32.69
CA PRO A 423 -38.21 12.95 -32.81
C PRO A 423 -37.59 12.38 -31.54
#